data_AF-A0A1Q5TGP1-F1
#
_entry.id   AF-A0A1Q5TGP1-F1
#
_cell.length_a   1.000
_cell.length_b   1.000
_cell.length_c   1.000
_cell.angle_alpha   90.00
_cell.angle_beta   90.00
_cell.angle_gamma   90.00
#
_symmetry.space_group_name_H-M   'P 1'
#
loop_
_entity.id
_entity.type
_entity.pdbx_description
1 polymer ?
#
loop_
_entity_poly.entity_id
_entity_poly.type
_entity_poly.pdbx_seq_one_letter_code
_entity_poly.pdbx_strand_id
1 'polypeptide(L)' 'MTDHNQTIVFPGNNVKLLAEANAMLSAVSEDACKASKLEDKRDLESLQGWLEENINSQLAGMK' A
#
# COMPACT_ATOMS: atom_id res chain seq x y z
N MET A 1 1.17 10.45 -19.31
CA MET A 1 0.33 9.25 -19.43
C MET A 1 0.45 8.52 -18.12
N THR A 2 -0.56 8.59 -17.27
CA THR A 2 -0.59 7.80 -16.04
C THR A 2 -0.94 6.37 -16.43
N ASP A 3 -0.04 5.44 -16.16
CA ASP A 3 -0.20 4.00 -16.42
C ASP A 3 -1.33 3.43 -15.55
N HIS A 4 -2.58 3.69 -15.95
CA HIS A 4 -3.79 3.21 -15.28
C HIS A 4 -3.98 1.68 -15.41
N ASN A 5 -3.14 1.01 -16.20
CA ASN A 5 -3.19 -0.42 -16.43
C ASN A 5 -2.14 -1.20 -15.64
N GLN A 6 -1.30 -0.52 -14.84
CA GLN A 6 -0.33 -1.23 -14.03
C GLN A 6 -1.02 -1.92 -12.86
N THR A 7 -0.71 -3.20 -12.66
CA THR A 7 -1.21 -4.01 -11.55
C THR A 7 -0.12 -4.32 -10.55
N ILE A 8 -0.50 -4.38 -9.28
CA ILE A 8 0.30 -4.84 -8.14
C ILE A 8 -0.28 -6.16 -7.66
N VAL A 9 0.57 -7.16 -7.45
CA VAL A 9 0.18 -8.49 -6.97
C VAL A 9 0.56 -8.60 -5.50
N PHE A 10 -0.44 -8.67 -4.64
CA PHE A 10 -0.26 -8.93 -3.21
C PHE A 10 -0.29 -10.45 -2.93
N PRO A 11 0.25 -10.89 -1.77
CA PRO A 11 0.18 -12.29 -1.36
C PRO A 11 -1.23 -12.86 -1.42
N GLY A 12 -1.33 -14.16 -1.72
CA GLY A 12 -2.62 -14.82 -1.95
C GLY A 12 -3.21 -14.56 -3.35
N ASN A 13 -2.39 -14.14 -4.32
CA ASN A 13 -2.78 -13.86 -5.70
C ASN A 13 -3.81 -12.72 -5.82
N ASN A 14 -3.73 -11.76 -4.90
CA ASN A 14 -4.62 -10.60 -4.87
C ASN A 14 -4.07 -9.52 -5.81
N VAL A 15 -4.60 -9.47 -7.03
CA VAL A 15 -4.21 -8.48 -8.03
C VAL A 15 -5.04 -7.21 -7.83
N LYS A 16 -4.35 -6.07 -7.70
CA LYS A 16 -4.94 -4.73 -7.59
C LYS A 16 -4.36 -3.82 -8.64
N LEU A 17 -5.11 -2.82 -9.08
CA LEU A 17 -4.52 -1.75 -9.88
C LEU A 17 -3.57 -0.93 -9.01
N LEU A 18 -2.54 -0.35 -9.62
CA LEU A 18 -1.62 0.56 -8.91
C LEU A 18 -2.36 1.72 -8.26
N ALA A 19 -3.40 2.25 -8.93
CA ALA A 19 -4.26 3.28 -8.36
C ALA A 19 -5.01 2.80 -7.10
N GLU A 20 -5.49 1.56 -7.09
CA GLU A 20 -6.14 0.97 -5.92
C GLU A 20 -5.15 0.72 -4.79
N ALA A 21 -3.95 0.21 -5.11
CA ALA A 21 -2.88 -0.02 -4.14
C ALA A 21 -2.43 1.29 -3.48
N ASN A 22 -2.31 2.37 -4.25
CA ASN A 22 -2.02 3.70 -3.73
C ASN A 22 -3.17 4.26 -2.87
N ALA A 23 -4.43 4.04 -3.27
CA ALA A 23 -5.58 4.43 -2.47
C ALA A 23 -5.62 3.69 -1.12
N MET A 24 -5.28 2.39 -1.12
CA MET A 24 -5.13 1.60 0.12
C MET A 24 -4.03 2.16 1.01
N LEU A 25 -2.87 2.51 0.46
CA LEU A 25 -1.77 3.13 1.20
C LEU A 25 -2.18 4.47 1.83
N SER A 26 -2.89 5.33 1.09
CA SER A 26 -3.41 6.59 1.61
C SER A 26 -4.41 6.38 2.74
N ALA A 27 -5.32 5.42 2.61
CA ALA A 27 -6.30 5.11 3.66
C ALA A 27 -5.62 4.62 4.95
N VAL A 28 -4.64 3.71 4.85
CA VAL A 28 -3.89 3.20 6.00
C VAL A 28 -3.10 4.33 6.69
N SER A 29 -2.48 5.22 5.92
CA SER A 29 -1.77 6.39 6.45
C SER A 29 -2.70 7.34 7.20
N GLU A 30 -3.89 7.61 6.66
CA GLU A 30 -4.90 8.42 7.33
C GLU A 30 -5.40 7.76 8.63
N ASP A 31 -5.64 6.45 8.61
CA ASP A 31 -6.06 5.70 9.78
C ASP A 31 -4.97 5.67 10.85
N ALA A 32 -3.70 5.49 10.46
CA ALA A 32 -2.55 5.57 11.37
C ALA A 32 -2.44 6.94 12.04
N CYS A 33 -2.72 8.01 11.29
CA CYS A 33 -2.73 9.38 11.79
C CYS A 33 -3.88 9.64 12.78
N LYS A 34 -5.05 9.04 12.53
CA LYS A 34 -6.25 9.18 13.37
C LYS A 34 -6.27 8.21 14.56
N ALA A 35 -5.44 7.17 14.56
CA ALA A 35 -5.38 6.16 15.61
C ALA A 35 -4.98 6.77 16.96
N SER A 36 -5.89 6.68 17.92
CA SER A 36 -5.64 7.17 19.29
C SER A 36 -4.92 6.14 20.17
N LYS A 37 -5.02 4.86 19.83
CA LYS A 37 -4.34 3.77 20.55
C LYS A 37 -2.97 3.52 19.94
N LEU A 38 -1.97 3.40 20.80
CA LEU A 38 -0.58 3.20 20.39
C LEU A 38 -0.35 1.85 19.70
N GLU A 39 -1.07 0.80 20.11
CA GLU A 39 -0.99 -0.52 19.46
C GLU A 39 -1.56 -0.47 18.04
N ASP A 40 -2.81 0.00 17.88
CA ASP A 40 -3.44 0.20 16.57
C ASP A 40 -2.56 1.07 15.64
N LYS A 41 -1.99 2.16 16.18
CA LYS A 41 -1.08 3.02 15.41
C LYS A 41 0.15 2.26 14.91
N ARG A 42 0.81 1.46 15.76
CA ARG A 42 1.99 0.69 15.36
C ARG A 42 1.66 -0.38 14.34
N ASP A 43 0.51 -1.03 14.46
CA ASP A 43 0.05 -2.02 13.49
C ASP A 43 -0.24 -1.37 12.13
N LEU A 44 -0.87 -0.19 12.13
CA LEU A 44 -1.14 0.57 10.91
C LEU A 44 0.13 1.12 10.26
N GLU A 45 1.10 1.61 11.04
CA GLU A 45 2.42 2.03 10.52
C GLU A 45 3.19 0.84 9.92
N SER A 46 3.09 -0.34 10.53
CA SER A 46 3.69 -1.57 10.01
C SER A 46 3.02 -2.00 8.69
N LEU A 47 1.70 -1.92 8.62
CA LEU A 47 0.94 -2.19 7.40
C LEU A 47 1.24 -1.17 6.29
N GLN A 48 1.39 0.10 6.65
CA GLN A 48 1.76 1.17 5.73
C GLN A 48 3.12 0.89 5.08
N GLY A 49 4.14 0.59 5.90
CA GLY A 49 5.48 0.25 5.40
C GLY A 49 5.47 -0.98 4.51
N TRP A 50 4.72 -2.02 4.89
CA TRP A 50 4.57 -3.22 4.07
C TRP A 50 3.92 -2.94 2.70
N LEU A 51 2.87 -2.10 2.66
CA LEU A 51 2.22 -1.70 1.41
C LEU A 51 3.17 -0.92 0.50
N GLU A 52 3.89 0.05 1.07
CA GLU A 52 4.87 0.88 0.35
C GLU A 52 6.00 0.03 -0.24
N GLU A 53 6.57 -0.89 0.55
CA GLU A 53 7.60 -1.82 0.07
C GLU A 53 7.09 -2.72 -1.06
N ASN A 54 5.86 -3.24 -0.95
CA ASN A 54 5.29 -4.12 -1.98
C ASN A 54 5.06 -3.38 -3.30
N ILE A 55 4.48 -2.17 -3.23
CA ILE A 55 4.22 -1.33 -4.39
C ILE A 55 5.55 -0.92 -5.05
N ASN A 56 6.50 -0.40 -4.27
CA ASN A 56 7.78 0.07 -4.77
C ASN A 56 8.65 -1.06 -5.32
N SER A 57 8.64 -2.26 -4.71
CA SER A 57 9.41 -3.40 -5.21
C SER A 57 8.93 -3.85 -6.59
N GLN A 58 7.62 -3.82 -6.82
CA GLN A 58 7.03 -4.20 -8.12
C GLN A 58 7.19 -3.09 -9.16
N LEU A 59 7.22 -1.82 -8.75
CA LEU A 59 7.55 -0.69 -9.62
C LEU A 59 9.03 -0.67 -10.02
N ALA A 60 9.94 -0.91 -9.08
CA ALA A 60 11.39 -0.88 -9.31
C ALA A 60 11.86 -2.04 -10.20
N GLY A 61 11.14 -3.18 -10.19
CA GLY A 61 11.41 -4.33 -11.06
C GLY A 61 10.92 -4.18 -12.51
N MET A 62 10.16 -3.13 -12.84
CA MET A 62 9.61 -2.89 -14.20
C MET A 62 10.56 -2.08 -15.12
N LYS A 63 11.87 -2.10 -14.86
CA LYS A 63 12.87 -1.32 -15.60
C LYS A 63 13.36 -2.02 -16.87
#